data_AF-A0A945DS68-F1
#
_entry.id   AF-A0A945DS68-F1
#
_cell.length_a   1.000
_cell.length_b   1.000
_cell.length_c   1.000
_cell.angle_alpha   90.00
_cell.angle_beta   90.00
_cell.angle_gamma   90.00
#
_symmetry.space_group_name_H-M   'P 1'
#
loop_
_entity.id
_entity.type
_entity.pdbx_description
1 polymer ?
#
loop_
_entity_poly.entity_id
_entity_poly.type
_entity_poly.pdbx_seq_one_letter_code
_entity_poly.pdbx_strand_id
1 'polypeptide(L)'
;MNPQAAAKVLNAATSLRPNLGIVLGSAFGQVAESIEADATIGFADLPGCAASSIEGHSGQFIIGRLGGADVVVQSGRLHYYEGYSMGQVTFPIRVMAEFGVKSVLLTNAAGGIAADLAVGDFMRITDHINLMGANPLRDEAASGLPGFVDMSESYSGPLGQVLGRAAVD
;
A
#
# COMPACT_ATOMS: atom_id res chain seq x y z
N MET A 1 16.16 -0.50 8.44
CA MET A 1 15.62 -0.78 7.08
C MET A 1 15.96 0.42 6.20
N ASN A 2 16.37 0.24 4.94
CA ASN A 2 16.84 1.33 4.05
C ASN A 2 15.94 1.41 2.79
N PRO A 3 14.89 2.25 2.79
CA PRO A 3 13.94 2.30 1.68
C PRO A 3 14.57 2.86 0.39
N GLN A 4 15.59 3.71 0.49
CA GLN A 4 16.30 4.25 -0.68
C GLN A 4 17.04 3.14 -1.44
N ALA A 5 17.63 2.17 -0.74
CA ALA A 5 18.29 1.03 -1.37
C ALA A 5 17.30 0.15 -2.13
N ALA A 6 16.13 -0.12 -1.55
CA ALA A 6 15.05 -0.85 -2.22
C ALA A 6 14.47 -0.07 -3.42
N ALA A 7 14.27 1.24 -3.28
CA ALA A 7 13.78 2.09 -4.37
C ALA A 7 14.77 2.15 -5.55
N LYS A 8 16.08 2.02 -5.33
CA LYS A 8 17.07 1.89 -6.42
C LYS A 8 16.85 0.65 -7.26
N VAL A 9 16.44 -0.47 -6.64
CA VAL A 9 16.10 -1.70 -7.37
C VAL A 9 14.89 -1.45 -8.27
N LEU A 10 13.84 -0.78 -7.76
CA LEU A 10 12.67 -0.42 -8.57
C LEU A 10 13.02 0.52 -9.72
N ASN A 11 13.82 1.56 -9.45
CA ASN A 11 14.27 2.52 -10.46
C ASN A 11 15.12 1.90 -11.57
N ALA A 12 15.87 0.84 -11.27
CA ALA A 12 16.67 0.11 -12.25
C ALA A 12 15.84 -0.86 -13.09
N ALA A 13 14.73 -1.36 -12.54
CA ALA A 13 13.87 -2.33 -13.20
C ALA A 13 12.93 -1.71 -14.25
N THR A 14 12.65 -0.39 -14.18
CA THR A 14 11.70 0.27 -15.06
C THR A 14 12.02 1.75 -15.33
N SER A 15 11.58 2.24 -16.49
CA SER A 15 11.56 3.67 -16.81
C SER A 15 10.28 4.39 -16.37
N LEU A 16 9.22 3.66 -16.01
CA LEU A 16 7.95 4.23 -15.55
C LEU A 16 8.14 4.97 -14.23
N ARG A 17 7.39 6.07 -14.05
CA ARG A 17 7.42 6.88 -12.82
C ARG A 17 5.99 7.07 -12.30
N PRO A 18 5.40 5.99 -11.75
CA PRO A 18 4.02 6.02 -11.30
C PRO A 18 3.85 6.99 -10.14
N ASN A 19 2.81 7.82 -10.21
CA ASN A 19 2.43 8.71 -9.13
C ASN A 19 1.49 8.03 -8.11
N LEU A 20 0.82 6.95 -8.53
CA LEU A 20 -0.14 6.19 -7.75
C LEU A 20 0.45 4.81 -7.36
N GLY A 21 0.48 4.55 -6.06
CA GLY A 21 0.68 3.23 -5.49
C GLY A 21 -0.67 2.59 -5.15
N ILE A 22 -0.82 1.29 -5.39
CA ILE A 22 -2.03 0.54 -5.02
C ILE A 22 -1.61 -0.63 -4.13
N VAL A 23 -2.20 -0.75 -2.95
CA VAL A 23 -1.95 -1.89 -2.05
C VAL A 23 -3.14 -2.83 -2.09
N LEU A 24 -2.92 -4.04 -2.60
CA LEU A 24 -3.95 -5.06 -2.72
C LEU A 24 -4.07 -5.84 -1.41
N GLY A 25 -5.23 -5.72 -0.78
CA GLY A 25 -5.62 -6.53 0.36
C GLY A 25 -6.23 -7.86 -0.07
N SER A 26 -6.65 -8.65 0.92
CA SER A 26 -7.41 -9.88 0.68
C SER A 26 -8.64 -9.60 -0.19
N ALA A 27 -8.97 -10.53 -1.09
CA ALA A 27 -10.01 -10.42 -2.13
C ALA A 27 -9.72 -9.49 -3.33
N PHE A 28 -8.61 -8.74 -3.34
CA PHE A 28 -8.24 -7.87 -4.47
C PHE A 28 -7.13 -8.44 -5.38
N GLY A 29 -6.71 -9.69 -5.15
CA GLY A 29 -5.58 -10.31 -5.87
C GLY A 29 -5.75 -10.35 -7.38
N GLN A 30 -6.98 -10.55 -7.89
CA GLN A 30 -7.27 -10.59 -9.33
C GLN A 30 -6.96 -9.28 -10.06
N VAL A 31 -6.91 -8.14 -9.34
CA VAL A 31 -6.50 -6.86 -9.93
C VAL A 31 -5.08 -6.93 -10.48
N ALA A 32 -4.20 -7.74 -9.85
CA ALA A 32 -2.84 -7.94 -10.32
C ALA A 32 -2.77 -8.51 -11.75
N GLU A 33 -3.75 -9.34 -12.13
CA GLU A 33 -3.82 -9.97 -13.46
C GLU A 33 -4.23 -8.97 -14.56
N SER A 34 -4.82 -7.84 -14.18
CA SER A 34 -5.26 -6.78 -15.11
C SER A 34 -4.18 -5.73 -15.38
N ILE A 35 -2.99 -5.86 -14.77
CA ILE A 35 -1.90 -4.91 -14.94
C ILE A 35 -1.07 -5.29 -16.17
N GLU A 36 -0.89 -4.35 -17.08
CA GLU A 36 0.12 -4.44 -18.13
C GLU A 36 1.51 -4.23 -17.49
N ALA A 37 2.12 -5.32 -17.01
CA ALA A 37 3.35 -5.27 -16.24
C ALA A 37 4.58 -4.92 -17.10
N ASP A 38 5.32 -3.90 -16.66
CA ASP A 38 6.64 -3.52 -17.18
C ASP A 38 7.75 -4.18 -16.36
N ALA A 39 7.58 -4.24 -15.03
CA ALA A 39 8.49 -4.93 -14.12
C ALA A 39 7.74 -5.58 -12.95
N THR A 40 8.24 -6.72 -12.47
CA THR A 40 7.75 -7.36 -11.23
C THR A 40 8.95 -7.69 -10.34
N ILE A 41 8.88 -7.28 -9.07
CA ILE A 41 9.98 -7.41 -8.12
C ILE A 41 9.45 -7.99 -6.81
N GLY A 42 9.95 -9.17 -6.43
CA GLY A 42 9.59 -9.81 -5.17
C GLY A 42 10.15 -9.04 -3.97
N PHE A 43 9.45 -9.07 -2.84
CA PHE A 43 9.94 -8.48 -1.59
C PHE A 43 11.24 -9.14 -1.12
N ALA A 44 11.44 -10.42 -1.41
CA ALA A 44 12.69 -11.13 -1.11
C ALA A 44 13.90 -10.54 -1.86
N ASP A 45 13.68 -9.91 -3.01
CA ASP A 45 14.71 -9.28 -3.84
C ASP A 45 14.98 -7.81 -3.43
N LEU A 46 14.20 -7.28 -2.48
CA LEU A 46 14.30 -5.89 -2.03
C LEU A 46 15.10 -5.79 -0.72
N PRO A 47 16.23 -5.08 -0.71
CA PRO A 47 17.02 -4.86 0.50
C PRO A 47 16.18 -4.32 1.66
N GLY A 48 16.09 -5.09 2.75
CA GLY A 48 15.40 -4.70 3.98
C GLY A 48 13.89 -4.93 3.98
N CYS A 49 13.30 -5.47 2.91
CA CYS A 49 11.90 -5.89 2.92
C CYS A 49 11.78 -7.30 3.50
N ALA A 50 10.75 -7.52 4.31
CA ALA A 50 10.43 -8.86 4.77
C ALA A 50 9.68 -9.63 3.66
N ALA A 51 10.00 -10.92 3.51
CA ALA A 51 9.26 -11.81 2.62
C ALA A 51 7.85 -12.06 3.17
N SER A 52 6.85 -12.22 2.30
CA SER A 52 5.49 -12.61 2.71
C SER A 52 5.44 -14.09 3.09
N SER A 53 4.67 -14.42 4.13
CA SER A 53 4.56 -15.78 4.67
C SER A 53 3.20 -16.46 4.39
N ILE A 54 2.23 -15.73 3.82
CA ILE A 54 0.85 -16.17 3.64
C ILE A 54 0.61 -16.68 2.21
N GLU A 55 -0.03 -17.84 2.11
CA GLU A 55 -0.52 -18.40 0.84
C GLU A 55 -1.54 -17.46 0.16
N GLY A 56 -1.35 -17.16 -1.12
CA GLY A 56 -2.15 -16.18 -1.86
C GLY A 56 -1.65 -14.73 -1.76
N HIS A 57 -0.62 -14.44 -0.96
CA HIS A 57 0.08 -13.16 -0.96
C HIS A 57 1.42 -13.31 -1.68
N SER A 58 1.46 -12.93 -2.97
CA SER A 58 2.69 -13.03 -3.78
C SER A 58 3.88 -12.26 -3.21
N GLY A 59 3.63 -11.22 -2.41
CA GLY A 59 4.68 -10.45 -1.73
C GLY A 59 5.61 -9.77 -2.73
N GLN A 60 5.05 -8.97 -3.64
CA GLN A 60 5.80 -8.34 -4.73
C GLN A 60 5.26 -6.96 -5.08
N PHE A 61 6.10 -6.13 -5.70
CA PHE A 61 5.67 -4.97 -6.48
C PHE A 61 5.51 -5.36 -7.94
N ILE A 62 4.40 -4.94 -8.54
CA ILE A 62 4.13 -4.99 -9.97
C ILE A 62 4.10 -3.53 -10.46
N ILE A 63 5.03 -3.15 -11.32
CA ILE A 63 5.09 -1.81 -11.91
C ILE A 63 4.64 -1.93 -13.36
N GLY A 64 3.68 -1.11 -13.77
CA GLY A 64 3.07 -1.25 -15.08
C GLY A 64 1.96 -0.25 -15.31
N ARG A 65 1.01 -0.61 -16.18
CA ARG A 65 -0.16 0.21 -16.49
C ARG A 65 -1.46 -0.48 -16.12
N LEU A 66 -2.39 0.32 -15.60
CA LEU A 66 -3.77 -0.09 -15.33
C LEU A 66 -4.70 1.00 -15.85
N GLY A 67 -5.59 0.66 -16.78
CA GLY A 67 -6.46 1.66 -17.43
C GLY A 67 -5.68 2.77 -18.14
N GLY A 68 -4.48 2.47 -18.65
CA GLY A 68 -3.59 3.44 -19.31
C GLY A 68 -2.76 4.33 -18.37
N ALA A 69 -2.95 4.25 -17.05
CA ALA A 69 -2.17 5.00 -16.07
C ALA A 69 -0.98 4.20 -15.54
N ASP A 70 0.18 4.84 -15.39
CA ASP A 70 1.35 4.23 -14.75
C ASP A 70 1.09 4.04 -13.25
N VAL A 71 1.20 2.80 -12.77
CA VAL A 71 0.97 2.40 -11.37
C VAL A 71 2.10 1.54 -10.83
N VAL A 72 2.30 1.60 -9.52
CA VAL A 72 3.00 0.54 -8.78
C VAL A 72 2.01 -0.15 -7.85
N VAL A 73 1.89 -1.47 -7.99
CA VAL A 73 0.93 -2.27 -7.25
C VAL A 73 1.68 -3.19 -6.30
N GLN A 74 1.39 -3.06 -5.02
CA GLN A 74 1.81 -3.98 -3.98
C GLN A 74 0.84 -5.16 -3.94
N SER A 75 1.23 -6.27 -4.59
CA SER A 75 0.45 -7.51 -4.60
C SER A 75 0.83 -8.37 -3.41
N GLY A 76 -0.01 -8.31 -2.37
CA GLY A 76 0.23 -8.93 -1.08
C GLY A 76 0.71 -7.93 -0.04
N ARG A 77 0.25 -8.12 1.20
CA ARG A 77 0.62 -7.34 2.38
C ARG A 77 1.28 -8.22 3.42
N LEU A 78 2.07 -7.57 4.27
CA LEU A 78 2.52 -8.12 5.54
C LEU A 78 1.56 -7.63 6.63
N HIS A 79 1.24 -8.48 7.59
CA HIS A 79 0.33 -8.17 8.68
C HIS A 79 1.03 -8.29 10.02
N TYR A 80 0.61 -7.44 10.96
CA TYR A 80 1.20 -7.41 12.29
C TYR A 80 1.00 -8.75 13.04
N TYR A 81 -0.13 -9.44 12.83
CA TYR A 81 -0.40 -10.73 13.47
C TYR A 81 0.52 -11.86 12.98
N GLU A 82 1.23 -11.71 11.86
CA GLU A 82 2.23 -12.67 11.39
C GLU A 82 3.54 -12.59 12.20
N GLY A 83 3.65 -11.64 13.13
CA GLY A 83 4.84 -11.43 13.96
C GLY A 83 5.81 -10.37 13.42
N TYR A 84 5.49 -9.73 12.30
CA TYR A 84 6.29 -8.61 11.78
C TYR A 84 6.15 -7.37 12.67
N SER A 85 7.24 -6.62 12.84
CA SER A 85 7.19 -5.29 13.44
C SER A 85 6.39 -4.30 12.57
N MET A 86 5.84 -3.25 13.16
CA MET A 86 5.16 -2.18 12.42
C MET A 86 6.06 -1.53 11.36
N GLY A 87 7.36 -1.44 11.64
CA GLY A 87 8.33 -0.93 10.69
C GLY A 87 8.48 -1.84 9.46
N GLN A 88 8.46 -3.17 9.63
CA GLN A 88 8.46 -4.12 8.52
C GLN A 88 7.14 -4.09 7.73
N VAL A 89 6.01 -4.06 8.43
CA VAL A 89 4.67 -3.98 7.80
C VAL A 89 4.55 -2.75 6.90
N THR A 90 5.06 -1.60 7.36
CA THR A 90 4.97 -0.33 6.64
C THR A 90 6.17 -0.03 5.74
N PHE A 91 7.20 -0.89 5.73
CA PHE A 91 8.39 -0.68 4.91
C PHE A 91 8.09 -0.53 3.41
N PRO A 92 7.20 -1.34 2.79
CA PRO A 92 6.82 -1.16 1.38
C PRO A 92 6.27 0.24 1.05
N ILE A 93 5.55 0.88 1.98
CA ILE A 93 5.05 2.26 1.80
C ILE A 93 6.21 3.25 1.70
N ARG A 94 7.24 3.08 2.54
CA ARG A 94 8.45 3.92 2.49
C ARG A 94 9.23 3.71 1.20
N VAL A 95 9.30 2.46 0.70
CA VAL A 95 9.90 2.16 -0.60
C VAL A 95 9.14 2.85 -1.74
N MET A 96 7.81 2.80 -1.74
CA MET A 96 7.00 3.53 -2.74
C MET A 96 7.23 5.04 -2.69
N ALA A 97 7.32 5.62 -1.49
CA ALA A 97 7.62 7.05 -1.32
C ALA A 97 9.00 7.42 -1.91
N GLU A 98 10.04 6.63 -1.63
CA GLU A 98 11.39 6.81 -2.21
C GLU A 98 11.45 6.53 -3.71
N PHE A 99 10.56 5.67 -4.23
CA PHE A 99 10.40 5.44 -5.66
C PHE A 99 9.72 6.61 -6.39
N GLY A 100 9.05 7.50 -5.65
CA GLY A 100 8.46 8.74 -6.17
C GLY A 100 6.94 8.83 -6.10
N VAL A 101 6.25 7.81 -5.57
CA VAL A 101 4.79 7.78 -5.41
C VAL A 101 4.33 8.92 -4.51
N LYS A 102 3.23 9.60 -4.89
CA LYS A 102 2.62 10.68 -4.08
C LYS A 102 1.23 10.35 -3.56
N SER A 103 0.59 9.31 -4.08
CA SER A 103 -0.73 8.89 -3.64
C SER A 103 -0.78 7.39 -3.50
N VAL A 104 -1.44 6.89 -2.46
CA VAL A 104 -1.66 5.46 -2.25
C VAL A 104 -3.15 5.14 -2.14
N LEU A 105 -3.60 4.14 -2.89
CA LEU A 105 -4.90 3.52 -2.71
C LEU A 105 -4.72 2.24 -1.90
N LEU A 106 -5.28 2.22 -0.69
CA LEU A 106 -5.18 1.06 0.21
C LEU A 106 -6.48 0.26 0.18
N THR A 107 -6.37 -1.03 -0.09
CA THR A 107 -7.53 -1.95 -0.07
C THR A 107 -7.37 -2.98 1.04
N ASN A 108 -8.50 -3.42 1.61
CA ASN A 108 -8.55 -4.49 2.61
C ASN A 108 -9.93 -5.16 2.61
N ALA A 109 -10.00 -6.35 3.18
CA ALA A 109 -11.26 -6.98 3.57
C ALA A 109 -11.54 -6.64 5.05
N ALA A 110 -12.79 -6.31 5.36
CA ALA A 110 -13.25 -5.98 6.71
C ALA A 110 -14.61 -6.61 7.01
N GLY A 111 -14.89 -6.87 8.28
CA GLY A 111 -16.23 -7.20 8.75
C GLY A 111 -17.05 -5.92 8.94
N GLY A 112 -18.25 -5.87 8.36
CA GLY A 112 -19.17 -4.75 8.55
C GLY A 112 -19.76 -4.73 9.96
N ILE A 113 -19.60 -3.61 10.67
CA ILE A 113 -20.18 -3.40 12.02
C ILE A 113 -21.51 -2.64 11.92
N ALA A 114 -21.62 -1.70 10.98
CA ALA A 114 -22.85 -0.95 10.76
C ALA A 114 -23.95 -1.87 10.20
N ALA A 115 -25.17 -1.68 10.69
CA ALA A 115 -26.29 -2.59 10.44
C ALA A 115 -26.80 -2.57 8.99
N ASP A 116 -26.43 -1.54 8.23
CA ASP A 116 -26.79 -1.32 6.83
C ASP A 116 -25.74 -1.83 5.85
N LEU A 117 -24.62 -2.39 6.32
CA LEU A 117 -23.60 -3.00 5.47
C LEU A 117 -23.96 -4.45 5.13
N ALA A 118 -23.80 -4.80 3.85
CA ALA A 118 -23.93 -6.15 3.33
C ALA A 118 -22.58 -6.73 2.89
N VAL A 119 -22.53 -8.07 2.79
CA VAL A 119 -21.36 -8.76 2.21
C VAL A 119 -21.22 -8.35 0.75
N GLY A 120 -20.03 -7.91 0.37
CA GLY A 120 -19.72 -7.44 -0.99
C GLY A 120 -19.77 -5.91 -1.14
N ASP A 121 -20.23 -5.18 -0.12
CA ASP A 121 -20.24 -3.73 -0.17
C ASP A 121 -18.82 -3.16 -0.21
N PHE A 122 -18.64 -2.15 -1.07
CA PHE A 122 -17.46 -1.30 -1.05
C PHE A 122 -17.68 -0.11 -0.13
N MET A 123 -16.87 -0.02 0.92
CA MET A 123 -16.87 1.11 1.83
C MET A 123 -15.63 1.97 1.61
N ARG A 124 -15.82 3.27 1.36
CA ARG A 124 -14.72 4.24 1.39
C ARG A 124 -14.36 4.54 2.85
N ILE A 125 -13.10 4.35 3.21
CA ILE A 125 -12.59 4.77 4.51
C ILE A 125 -12.43 6.29 4.52
N THR A 126 -13.11 6.96 5.45
CA THR A 126 -13.00 8.42 5.65
C THR A 126 -12.24 8.79 6.92
N ASP A 127 -12.13 7.85 7.86
CA ASP A 127 -11.39 8.00 9.12
C ASP A 127 -11.05 6.61 9.69
N HIS A 128 -10.18 6.54 10.70
CA HIS A 128 -9.86 5.31 11.41
C HIS A 128 -9.64 5.50 12.91
N ILE A 129 -9.84 4.41 13.66
CA ILE A 129 -9.43 4.30 15.05
C ILE A 129 -8.31 3.28 15.14
N ASN A 130 -7.11 3.71 15.54
CA ASN A 130 -5.99 2.80 15.76
C ASN A 130 -6.05 2.21 17.17
N LEU A 131 -6.56 0.98 17.28
CA LEU A 131 -6.59 0.19 18.52
C LEU A 131 -5.46 -0.86 18.59
N MET A 132 -4.43 -0.76 17.75
CA MET A 132 -3.39 -1.80 17.64
C MET A 132 -2.42 -1.84 18.84
N GLY A 133 -2.44 -0.82 19.72
CA GLY A 133 -1.48 -0.69 20.82
C GLY A 133 -0.03 -0.46 20.36
N ALA A 134 0.18 -0.24 19.07
CA ALA A 134 1.47 -0.02 18.43
C ALA A 134 1.34 1.04 17.33
N ASN A 135 2.44 1.73 17.05
CA ASN A 135 2.50 2.80 16.05
C ASN A 135 3.77 2.67 15.21
N PRO A 136 3.68 2.69 13.86
CA PRO A 136 4.86 2.58 12.98
C PRO A 136 5.81 3.78 13.04
N LEU A 137 5.38 4.91 13.60
CA LEU A 137 6.18 6.14 13.74
C LEU A 137 6.89 6.24 15.09
N ARG A 138 6.71 5.26 15.98
CA ARG A 138 7.43 5.22 17.25
C ARG A 138 8.94 5.23 16.98
N ASP A 139 9.66 6.16 17.62
CA ASP A 139 11.11 6.35 17.53
C ASP A 139 11.65 6.78 16.15
N GLU A 140 10.78 7.09 15.17
CA GLU A 140 11.19 7.45 13.81
C GLU A 140 11.63 8.91 13.63
N ALA A 141 11.43 9.76 14.64
CA ALA A 141 11.92 11.14 14.61
C ALA A 141 13.46 11.19 14.49
N ALA A 142 14.16 10.20 15.08
CA ALA A 142 15.61 10.06 14.96
C ALA A 142 16.06 9.75 13.52
N SER A 143 15.15 9.24 12.69
CA SER A 143 15.36 8.93 11.27
C SER A 143 15.15 10.15 10.34
N GLY A 144 14.82 11.33 10.90
CA GLY A 144 14.54 12.55 10.12
C GLY A 144 13.08 12.71 9.68
N LEU A 145 12.17 11.85 10.13
CA LEU A 145 10.73 12.04 9.92
C LEU A 145 10.17 13.11 10.89
N PRO A 146 9.06 13.79 10.54
CA PRO A 146 8.39 14.69 11.47
C PRO A 146 8.05 13.98 12.78
N GLY A 147 8.41 14.57 13.92
CA GLY A 147 8.12 13.99 15.23
C GLY A 147 6.63 13.98 15.58
N PHE A 148 5.85 14.85 14.94
CA PHE A 148 4.39 14.91 15.06
C PHE A 148 3.80 15.00 13.66
N VAL A 149 2.80 14.17 13.38
CA VAL A 149 2.08 14.11 12.11
C VAL A 149 0.62 14.40 12.40
N ASP A 150 0.07 15.40 11.72
CA ASP A 150 -1.37 15.68 11.78
C ASP A 150 -2.14 14.55 11.07
N MET A 151 -3.23 14.11 11.70
CA MET A 151 -4.07 13.02 11.19
C MET A 151 -5.47 13.51 10.78
N SER A 152 -5.76 14.82 10.87
CA SER A 152 -7.11 15.37 10.63
C SER A 152 -7.58 15.15 9.19
N GLU A 153 -6.65 15.08 8.23
CA GLU A 153 -6.92 14.81 6.81
C GLU A 153 -6.14 13.59 6.29
N SER A 154 -5.98 12.56 7.12
CA SER A 154 -5.27 11.31 6.75
C SER A 154 -5.82 10.64 5.49
N TYR A 155 -7.12 10.80 5.24
CA TYR A 155 -7.80 10.32 4.04
C TYR A 155 -8.13 11.49 3.13
N SER A 156 -7.52 11.50 1.94
CA SER A 156 -7.66 12.60 0.99
C SER A 156 -9.11 12.81 0.54
N GLY A 157 -9.66 13.98 0.86
CA GLY A 157 -10.97 14.42 0.34
C GLY A 157 -11.04 14.40 -1.19
N PRO A 158 -10.07 15.00 -1.91
CA PRO A 158 -10.03 14.97 -3.38
C PRO A 158 -10.02 13.55 -3.99
N LEU A 159 -9.17 12.64 -3.50
CA LEU A 159 -9.16 11.26 -4.00
C LEU A 159 -10.48 10.54 -3.67
N GLY A 160 -11.04 10.79 -2.48
CA GLY A 160 -12.32 10.25 -2.09
C GLY A 160 -13.47 10.71 -2.99
N GLN A 161 -13.45 11.93 -3.51
CA GLN A 161 -14.44 12.42 -4.47
C GLN A 161 -14.32 11.71 -5.82
N VAL A 162 -13.10 11.48 -6.31
CA VAL A 162 -12.85 10.72 -7.55
C VAL A 162 -13.34 9.29 -7.40
N LEU A 163 -13.03 8.63 -6.27
CA LEU A 163 -13.50 7.27 -6.00
C LEU A 163 -15.04 7.20 -5.95
N GLY A 164 -15.68 8.21 -5.34
CA GLY A 164 -17.14 8.29 -5.28
C GLY A 164 -17.80 8.45 -6.66
N ARG A 165 -17.16 9.14 -7.60
CA ARG A 165 -17.65 9.26 -8.98
C ARG A 165 -17.50 7.92 -9.73
N ALA A 166 -16.33 7.31 -9.64
CA ALA A 166 -16.03 6.03 -10.27
C ALA A 166 -16.91 4.87 -9.79
N ALA A 167 -17.49 4.96 -8.58
CA ALA A 167 -18.40 3.95 -8.06
C ALA A 167 -19.84 4.03 -8.63
N VAL A 168 -20.18 5.14 -9.29
CA VAL A 168 -21.51 5.37 -9.88
C VAL A 168 -21.50 5.13 -11.40
N ASP A 169 -20.33 5.14 -12.02
CA ASP A 169 -20.09 4.83 -13.43
C ASP A 169 -20.15 3.31 -13.69
#